data_AF-A0A7Z0HAU4-F1
#
_entry.id   AF-A0A7Z0HAU4-F1
#
_cell.length_a   1.000
_cell.length_b   1.000
_cell.length_c   1.000
_cell.angle_alpha   90.00
_cell.angle_beta   90.00
_cell.angle_gamma   90.00
#
_symmetry.space_group_name_H-M   'P 1'
#
loop_
_entity.id
_entity.type
_entity.pdbx_description
1 polymer ?
#
loop_
_entity_poly.entity_id
_entity_poly.type
_entity_poly.pdbx_seq_one_letter_code
_entity_poly.pdbx_strand_id
1 'polypeptide(L)' 'MMIDRDTIWVNKETRQSVLVLWASDELVTYQAADSQTPVPVRKFIFLQDFEELL' A
#
# COMPACT_ATOMS: atom_id res chain seq x y z
N MET A 1 5.02 9.79 -10.47
CA MET A 1 5.91 9.01 -9.57
C MET A 1 5.37 7.60 -9.49
N MET A 2 6.02 6.64 -10.17
CA MET A 2 5.69 5.22 -10.02
C MET A 2 6.13 4.80 -8.62
N ILE A 3 5.21 4.23 -7.83
CA ILE A 3 5.58 3.49 -6.62
C ILE A 3 6.08 2.13 -7.13
N ASP A 4 7.31 1.77 -6.78
CA ASP A 4 7.90 0.48 -7.16
C ASP A 4 7.04 -0.67 -6.62
N ARG A 5 6.79 -1.66 -7.48
CA ARG A 5 5.87 -2.79 -7.22
C ARG A 5 6.37 -3.76 -6.14
N ASP A 6 7.58 -3.54 -5.64
CA ASP A 6 8.26 -4.42 -4.69
C ASP A 6 8.58 -3.73 -3.36
N THR A 7 8.06 -2.51 -3.14
CA THR A 7 8.23 -1.82 -1.86
C THR A 7 7.23 -2.37 -0.85
N ILE A 8 7.73 -2.80 0.31
CA ILE A 8 6.90 -3.18 1.45
C ILE A 8 6.46 -1.90 2.15
N TRP A 9 5.14 -1.77 2.33
CA TRP A 9 4.54 -0.69 3.10
C TRP A 9 4.02 -1.23 4.42
N VAL A 10 3.90 -0.37 5.42
CA VAL A 10 3.38 -0.73 6.73
C VAL A 10 2.29 0.25 7.15
N ASN A 11 1.18 -0.28 7.67
CA ASN A 11 0.15 0.54 8.29
C ASN A 11 0.72 1.18 9.57
N LYS A 12 0.58 2.49 9.70
CA LYS A 12 1.18 3.27 10.81
C LYS A 12 0.57 2.93 12.17
N GLU A 13 -0.71 2.58 12.21
CA GLU A 13 -1.44 2.26 13.43
C GLU A 13 -1.25 0.79 13.84
N THR A 14 -1.52 -0.14 12.91
CA THR A 14 -1.55 -1.58 13.22
C THR A 14 -0.20 -2.26 13.04
N ARG A 15 0.78 -1.59 12.43
CA ARG A 15 2.08 -2.15 12.02
C ARG A 15 1.97 -3.34 11.08
N GLN A 16 0.81 -3.54 10.45
CA GLN A 16 0.59 -4.59 9.46
C GLN A 16 1.31 -4.25 8.15
N SER A 17 2.07 -5.22 7.62
CA SER A 17 2.75 -5.07 6.34
C SER A 17 1.81 -5.33 5.17
N VAL A 18 1.93 -4.53 4.12
CA VAL A 18 1.19 -4.65 2.87
C VAL A 18 2.13 -4.55 1.68
N LEU A 19 1.80 -5.28 0.62
CA LEU A 19 2.44 -5.19 -0.68
C LEU A 19 1.64 -4.26 -1.58
N VAL A 20 2.31 -3.32 -2.25
CA VAL A 20 1.66 -2.47 -3.26
C VAL A 20 1.78 -3.16 -4.62
N LEU A 21 0.65 -3.66 -5.14
CA LEU A 21 0.61 -4.41 -6.40
C LEU A 21 0.56 -3.48 -7.63
N TRP A 22 -0.19 -2.38 -7.52
CA TRP A 22 -0.35 -1.42 -8.60
C TRP A 22 -0.57 -0.01 -8.06
N ALA A 23 0.01 0.99 -8.72
CA ALA A 23 -0.23 2.39 -8.41
C ALA A 23 -0.35 3.19 -9.72
N SER A 24 -1.45 3.90 -9.87
CA SER A 24 -1.61 5.01 -10.82
C SER A 24 -1.46 6.35 -10.09
N ASP A 25 -1.65 7.45 -10.81
CA ASP A 25 -1.54 8.78 -10.19
C ASP A 25 -2.57 9.01 -9.08
N GLU A 26 -3.75 8.38 -9.17
CA GLU A 26 -4.83 8.57 -8.20
C GLU A 26 -5.20 7.34 -7.36
N LEU A 27 -4.84 6.14 -7.80
CA LEU A 27 -5.25 4.87 -7.17
C LEU A 27 -4.04 4.01 -6.83
N VAL A 28 -4.13 3.30 -5.70
CA VAL A 28 -3.18 2.29 -5.24
C VAL A 28 -3.96 1.03 -4.95
N THR A 29 -3.48 -0.11 -5.41
CA THR A 29 -3.97 -1.43 -5.03
C THR A 29 -2.93 -2.08 -4.17
N TYR A 30 -3.28 -2.38 -2.92
CA TYR A 30 -2.40 -3.06 -1.97
C TYR A 30 -2.99 -4.39 -1.51
N GLN A 31 -2.16 -5.26 -0.96
CA GLN A 31 -2.54 -6.54 -0.40
C GLN A 31 -1.86 -6.74 0.95
N ALA A 32 -2.65 -7.00 1.99
CA ALA A 32 -2.13 -7.31 3.32
C ALA A 32 -1.58 -8.74 3.38
N ALA A 33 -0.58 -8.99 4.22
CA ALA A 33 0.07 -10.29 4.32
C ALA A 33 -0.86 -11.44 4.74
N ASP A 34 -1.92 -11.14 5.49
CA ASP A 34 -2.94 -12.07 5.97
C ASP A 34 -4.18 -12.14 5.07
N SER A 35 -4.24 -11.32 4.00
CA SER A 35 -5.38 -11.25 3.09
C SER A 35 -4.96 -11.61 1.66
N GLN A 36 -5.71 -12.52 1.04
CA GLN A 36 -5.54 -12.83 -0.38
C GLN A 36 -6.31 -11.88 -1.30
N THR A 37 -7.03 -10.90 -0.73
CA THR A 37 -7.87 -9.98 -1.49
C THR A 37 -7.18 -8.63 -1.63
N PRO A 38 -6.80 -8.21 -2.85
CA PRO A 38 -6.29 -6.87 -3.10
C PRO A 38 -7.35 -5.79 -2.85
N VAL A 39 -6.92 -4.68 -2.26
CA VAL A 39 -7.78 -3.54 -1.94
C VAL A 39 -7.36 -2.32 -2.77
N PRO A 40 -8.22 -1.84 -3.68
CA PRO A 40 -8.00 -0.57 -4.36
C PRO A 40 -8.41 0.59 -3.44
N VAL A 41 -7.56 1.60 -3.33
CA VAL A 41 -7.78 2.80 -2.52
C VAL A 41 -7.20 4.03 -3.23
N ARG A 42 -7.70 5.23 -2.89
CA ARG A 42 -7.11 6.47 -3.40
C ARG A 42 -5.71 6.67 -2.82
N LYS A 43 -4.76 7.07 -3.66
CA LYS A 43 -3.35 7.24 -3.28
C LYS A 43 -3.17 8.18 -2.08
N PHE A 44 -3.88 9.30 -2.04
CA PHE A 44 -3.76 10.24 -0.92
C PHE A 44 -4.27 9.65 0.41
N ILE A 45 -5.26 8.73 0.38
CA ILE A 45 -5.73 8.01 1.56
C ILE A 45 -4.66 7.00 1.98
N PHE A 46 -4.16 6.21 1.03
CA PHE A 46 -3.09 5.24 1.31
C PHE A 46 -1.87 5.89 1.97
N LEU A 47 -1.41 7.04 1.48
CA LEU A 47 -0.25 7.74 2.05
C LEU A 47 -0.50 8.35 3.45
N GLN A 48 -1.76 8.54 3.85
CA GLN A 48 -2.10 8.96 5.21
C GLN A 48 -1.87 7.81 6.20
N ASP A 49 -2.31 6.60 5.84
CA ASP A 49 -2.36 5.45 6.74
C ASP A 49 -1.10 4.56 6.67
N PHE A 50 -0.35 4.62 5.57
CA PHE A 50 0.79 3.75 5.31
C PHE A 50 2.11 4.53 5.13
N GLU A 51 3.22 3.90 5.46
CA GLU A 51 4.58 4.38 5.21
C GLU A 51 5.45 3.29 4.58
N GLU A 52 6.45 3.68 3.81
CA GLU A 52 7.43 2.75 3.23
C GLU A 52 8.33 2.21 4.34
N LEU A 53 8.51 0.89 4.38
CA LEU A 53 9.45 0.23 5.28
C LEU A 53 10.85 0.28 4.63
N LEU A 54 11.67 1.26 5.05
CA LEU A 54 13.07 1.44 4.61
C LEU A 54 13.99 0.31 5.13
#